data_AF-A0A3S1DHM7-F1
#
_entry.id   AF-A0A3S1DHM7-F1
#
_cell.length_a   1.000
_cell.length_b   1.000
_cell.length_c   1.000
_cell.angle_alpha   90.00
_cell.angle_beta   90.00
_cell.angle_gamma   90.00
#
_symmetry.space_group_name_H-M   'P 1'
#
loop_
_entity.id
_entity.type
_entity.pdbx_description
1 polymer ?
#
loop_
_entity_poly.entity_id
_entity_poly.type
_entity_poly.pdbx_seq_one_letter_code
_entity_poly.pdbx_strand_id
1 'polypeptide(L)'
;MRSEIIVDNSQVVKELNTFLEGNYMAILSYERYIQHVADPDVKKVLQDIQQEHKQHAIKVAERIQNLGGVPADDAGIQGGMVEFMNRFKKATDDPNFILQDALKGEEKGIHISEKMVRGDLDPESLTLVKEILNEDRNHLDQLNHYVH
;
A
#
# COMPACT_ATOMS: atom_id res chain seq x y z
N MET A 1 -2.43 -7.05 -38.57
CA MET A 1 -1.41 -6.56 -37.63
C MET A 1 -2.13 -5.98 -36.44
N ARG A 2 -2.07 -6.63 -35.26
CA ARG A 2 -2.54 -6.01 -34.02
C ARG A 2 -1.49 -4.98 -33.63
N SER A 3 -1.90 -3.71 -33.54
CA SER A 3 -1.08 -2.64 -32.98
C SER A 3 -0.79 -2.98 -31.53
N GLU A 4 0.46 -3.32 -31.22
CA GLU A 4 0.94 -3.33 -29.84
C GLU A 4 0.83 -1.89 -29.33
N ILE A 5 0.03 -1.70 -28.28
CA ILE A 5 -0.04 -0.42 -27.57
C ILE A 5 1.31 -0.28 -26.87
N ILE A 6 2.19 0.55 -27.42
CA ILE A 6 3.43 0.94 -26.76
C ILE A 6 3.00 1.89 -25.63
N VAL A 7 2.97 1.39 -24.40
CA VAL A 7 2.76 2.22 -23.22
C VAL A 7 4.07 3.01 -22.97
N ASP A 8 3.96 4.31 -22.74
CA ASP A 8 5.11 5.14 -22.42
C ASP A 8 5.63 4.79 -21.02
N ASN A 9 6.88 4.33 -20.95
CA ASN A 9 7.55 4.03 -19.68
C ASN A 9 7.50 5.20 -18.69
N SER A 10 7.48 6.45 -19.18
CA SER A 10 7.38 7.63 -18.30
C SER A 10 6.06 7.66 -17.53
N GLN A 11 4.96 7.27 -18.19
CA GLN A 11 3.64 7.19 -17.59
C GLN A 11 3.56 5.97 -16.65
N VAL A 12 4.09 4.81 -17.05
CA VAL A 12 4.13 3.61 -16.18
C VAL A 12 4.92 3.89 -14.90
N VAL A 13 6.09 4.50 -15.01
CA VAL A 13 6.93 4.87 -13.86
C VAL A 13 6.20 5.82 -12.91
N LYS A 14 5.44 6.78 -13.44
CA LYS A 14 4.65 7.72 -12.63
C LYS A 14 3.55 7.00 -11.83
N GLU A 15 2.82 6.10 -12.47
CA GLU A 15 1.76 5.33 -11.81
C GLU A 15 2.35 4.38 -10.75
N LEU A 16 3.42 3.66 -11.08
CA LEU A 16 4.12 2.81 -10.11
C LEU A 16 4.67 3.59 -8.91
N ASN A 17 5.15 4.82 -9.12
CA ASN A 17 5.56 5.69 -8.01
C ASN A 17 4.37 6.09 -7.12
N THR A 18 3.22 6.37 -7.70
CA THR A 18 1.99 6.65 -6.93
C THR A 18 1.58 5.42 -6.10
N PHE A 19 1.71 4.22 -6.67
CA PHE A 19 1.46 2.96 -5.98
C PHE A 19 2.47 2.68 -4.87
N LEU A 20 3.76 2.99 -5.11
CA LEU A 20 4.84 2.86 -4.15
C LEU A 20 4.63 3.79 -2.94
N GLU A 21 4.22 5.04 -3.16
CA GLU A 21 3.86 5.98 -2.09
C GLU A 21 2.71 5.45 -1.23
N GLY A 22 1.72 4.79 -1.84
CA GLY A 22 0.64 4.12 -1.12
C GLY A 22 1.14 3.03 -0.17
N ASN A 23 2.09 2.20 -0.63
CA ASN A 23 2.72 1.16 0.20
C ASN A 23 3.51 1.76 1.37
N TYR A 24 4.28 2.83 1.16
CA TYR A 24 4.95 3.52 2.26
C TYR A 24 3.98 4.12 3.28
N MET A 25 2.86 4.67 2.81
CA MET A 25 1.81 5.17 3.70
C MET A 25 1.18 4.05 4.53
N ALA A 26 0.96 2.87 3.95
CA ALA A 26 0.51 1.71 4.69
C ALA A 26 1.53 1.31 5.75
N ILE A 27 2.82 1.16 5.40
CA ILE A 27 3.91 0.81 6.34
C ILE A 27 3.92 1.74 7.57
N LEU A 28 3.81 3.05 7.34
CA LEU A 28 3.77 4.08 8.39
C LEU A 28 2.50 3.98 9.24
N SER A 29 1.36 3.66 8.64
CA SER A 29 0.09 3.45 9.35
C SER A 29 0.20 2.25 10.30
N TYR A 30 0.68 1.12 9.78
CA TYR A 30 0.86 -0.09 10.58
C TYR A 30 1.90 0.10 11.68
N GLU A 31 3.00 0.83 11.43
CA GLU A 31 3.97 1.17 12.48
C GLU A 31 3.29 1.86 13.67
N ARG A 32 2.36 2.77 13.40
CA ARG A 32 1.59 3.45 14.44
C ARG A 32 0.60 2.52 15.14
N TYR A 33 -0.10 1.67 14.41
CA TYR A 33 -1.00 0.68 15.01
C TYR A 33 -0.26 -0.24 15.98
N ILE A 34 0.89 -0.77 15.55
CA ILE A 34 1.75 -1.67 16.33
C ILE A 34 2.27 -1.01 17.61
N GLN A 35 2.50 0.31 17.59
CA GLN A 35 2.93 1.09 18.76
C GLN A 35 1.84 1.25 19.83
N HIS A 36 0.55 1.26 19.45
CA HIS A 36 -0.56 1.57 20.37
C HIS A 36 -1.40 0.35 20.75
N VAL A 37 -1.45 -0.69 19.90
CA VAL A 37 -2.21 -1.89 20.20
C VAL A 37 -1.58 -2.68 21.36
N ALA A 38 -2.40 -3.01 22.36
CA ALA A 38 -1.97 -3.77 23.53
C ALA A 38 -2.12 -5.29 23.35
N ASP A 39 -3.10 -5.73 22.58
CA ASP A 39 -3.37 -7.14 22.33
C ASP A 39 -2.23 -7.77 21.50
N PRO A 40 -1.56 -8.82 22.01
CA PRO A 40 -0.40 -9.42 21.35
C PRO A 40 -0.74 -10.16 20.05
N ASP A 41 -1.93 -10.75 19.94
CA ASP A 41 -2.35 -11.47 18.74
C ASP A 41 -2.72 -10.48 17.62
N VAL A 42 -3.41 -9.39 17.98
CA VAL A 42 -3.67 -8.28 17.06
C VAL A 42 -2.37 -7.61 16.64
N LYS A 43 -1.44 -7.40 17.58
CA LYS A 43 -0.12 -6.83 17.27
C LYS A 43 0.63 -7.66 16.24
N LYS A 44 0.58 -8.99 16.38
CA LYS A 44 1.26 -9.91 15.48
C LYS A 44 0.72 -9.82 14.06
N VAL A 45 -0.61 -9.86 13.86
CA VAL A 45 -1.19 -9.74 12.51
C VAL A 45 -0.88 -8.38 11.87
N LEU A 46 -0.88 -7.30 12.65
CA LEU A 46 -0.49 -5.97 12.15
C LEU A 46 1.00 -5.93 11.74
N GLN A 47 1.89 -6.62 12.47
CA GLN A 47 3.31 -6.74 12.10
C GLN A 47 3.50 -7.56 10.82
N ASP A 48 2.76 -8.66 10.67
CA ASP A 48 2.81 -9.51 9.48
C ASP A 48 2.40 -8.71 8.23
N ILE A 49 1.28 -7.99 8.29
CA ILE A 49 0.80 -7.15 7.17
C ILE A 49 1.77 -5.99 6.88
N GLN A 50 2.34 -5.35 7.91
CA GLN A 50 3.37 -4.32 7.70
C GLN A 50 4.57 -4.87 6.93
N GLN A 51 4.97 -6.11 7.22
CA GLN A 51 6.09 -6.77 6.56
C GLN A 51 5.78 -7.10 5.10
N GLU A 52 4.54 -7.45 4.79
CA GLU A 52 4.05 -7.67 3.42
C GLU A 52 4.10 -6.36 2.61
N HIS A 53 3.59 -5.24 3.14
CA HIS A 53 3.74 -3.94 2.46
C HIS A 53 5.20 -3.51 2.24
N LYS A 54 6.11 -3.82 3.16
CA LYS A 54 7.56 -3.60 2.95
C LYS A 54 8.08 -4.42 1.77
N GLN A 55 7.65 -5.67 1.63
CA GLN A 55 8.01 -6.51 0.49
C GLN A 55 7.39 -5.99 -0.82
N HIS A 56 6.15 -5.52 -0.79
CA HIS A 56 5.49 -4.88 -1.94
C HIS A 56 6.28 -3.65 -2.41
N ALA A 57 6.65 -2.76 -1.48
CA ALA A 57 7.43 -1.57 -1.79
C ALA A 57 8.76 -1.90 -2.48
N ILE A 58 9.47 -2.93 -2.01
CA ILE A 58 10.71 -3.41 -2.64
C ILE A 58 10.44 -3.88 -4.08
N LYS A 59 9.47 -4.76 -4.31
CA LYS A 59 9.13 -5.27 -5.64
C LYS A 59 8.76 -4.14 -6.62
N VAL A 60 7.99 -3.15 -6.16
CA VAL A 60 7.55 -2.01 -6.97
C VAL A 60 8.73 -1.08 -7.28
N ALA A 61 9.59 -0.79 -6.31
CA ALA A 61 10.78 0.02 -6.51
C ALA A 61 11.75 -0.63 -7.52
N GLU A 62 11.97 -1.95 -7.42
CA GLU A 62 12.76 -2.70 -8.40
C GLU A 62 12.14 -2.61 -9.80
N ARG A 63 10.81 -2.73 -9.92
CA ARG A 63 10.14 -2.58 -11.22
C ARG A 63 10.33 -1.19 -11.82
N ILE A 64 10.23 -0.14 -11.01
CA ILE A 64 10.48 1.25 -11.46
C ILE A 64 11.92 1.40 -11.98
N GLN A 65 12.91 0.85 -11.28
CA GLN A 65 14.31 0.89 -11.70
C GLN A 65 14.54 0.12 -13.00
N ASN A 66 13.91 -1.04 -13.16
CA ASN A 66 13.98 -1.84 -14.39
C ASN A 66 13.41 -1.11 -15.61
N LEU A 67 12.46 -0.19 -15.40
CA LEU A 67 11.91 0.70 -16.42
C LEU A 67 12.77 1.95 -16.68
N GLY A 68 13.89 2.10 -15.97
CA GLY A 68 14.79 3.27 -16.03
C GLY A 68 14.31 4.48 -15.22
N GLY A 69 13.30 4.30 -14.37
CA GLY A 69 12.77 5.33 -13.48
C GLY A 69 13.53 5.43 -12.15
N VAL A 70 13.24 6.50 -11.41
CA VAL A 70 13.70 6.67 -10.02
C VAL A 70 12.52 6.37 -9.10
N PRO A 71 12.63 5.38 -8.19
CA PRO A 71 11.60 5.13 -7.19
C PRO A 71 11.48 6.29 -6.21
N ALA A 72 10.25 6.59 -5.81
CA ALA A 72 9.96 7.46 -4.68
C ALA A 72 10.63 6.90 -3.43
N ASP A 73 11.20 7.78 -2.62
CA ASP A 73 11.73 7.45 -1.31
C ASP A 73 10.69 7.78 -0.22
N ASP A 74 10.93 7.24 0.98
CA ASP A 74 10.11 7.51 2.15
C ASP A 74 10.16 9.00 2.58
N ALA A 75 11.26 9.69 2.30
CA ALA A 75 11.50 11.09 2.60
C ALA A 75 10.68 12.06 1.71
N GLY A 76 10.39 11.70 0.46
CA GLY A 76 9.66 12.49 -0.51
C GLY A 76 8.16 12.66 -0.20
N ILE A 77 7.62 11.84 0.70
CA ILE A 77 6.20 11.85 1.06
C ILE A 77 5.85 12.86 2.17
N GLN A 78 6.72 13.84 2.43
CA GLN A 78 6.53 14.85 3.49
C GLN A 78 5.15 15.55 3.43
N GLY A 79 4.66 15.88 2.24
CA GLY A 79 3.35 16.53 2.08
C GLY A 79 2.18 15.64 2.50
N GLY A 80 2.13 14.41 1.96
CA GLY A 80 1.09 13.43 2.30
C GLY A 80 1.18 12.95 3.76
N MET A 81 2.40 12.89 4.31
CA MET A 81 2.64 12.48 5.70
C MET A 81 2.11 13.49 6.71
N VAL A 82 2.16 14.80 6.42
CA VAL A 82 1.60 15.83 7.32
C VAL A 82 0.07 15.73 7.40
N GLU A 83 -0.61 15.56 6.27
CA GLU A 83 -2.07 15.37 6.25
C GLU A 83 -2.47 14.06 6.93
N PHE A 84 -1.72 12.98 6.66
CA PHE A 84 -1.87 11.71 7.35
C PHE A 84 -1.75 11.88 8.86
N MET A 85 -0.64 12.41 9.37
CA MET A 85 -0.43 12.62 10.80
C MET A 85 -1.53 13.48 11.46
N ASN A 86 -2.07 14.47 10.75
CA ASN A 86 -3.18 15.27 11.27
C ASN A 86 -4.51 14.50 11.37
N ARG A 87 -4.80 13.59 10.44
CA ARG A 87 -5.98 12.70 10.53
C ARG A 87 -5.85 11.70 11.68
N PHE A 88 -4.63 11.27 11.98
CA PHE A 88 -4.31 10.28 13.02
C PHE A 88 -4.10 10.86 14.43
N LYS A 89 -4.12 12.20 14.62
CA LYS A 89 -4.08 12.83 15.97
C LYS A 89 -5.24 12.42 16.89
N LYS A 90 -6.25 11.71 16.39
CA LYS A 90 -7.34 11.10 17.16
C LYS A 90 -7.09 9.63 17.53
N ALA A 91 -5.87 9.12 17.37
CA ALA A 91 -5.52 7.75 17.71
C ALA A 91 -5.91 7.44 19.16
N THR A 92 -6.58 6.30 19.31
CA THR A 92 -7.02 5.71 20.57
C THR A 92 -6.30 4.38 20.71
N ASP A 93 -6.02 3.96 21.94
CA ASP A 93 -5.42 2.65 22.22
C ASP A 93 -6.44 1.50 22.10
N ASP A 94 -7.67 1.80 21.67
CA ASP A 94 -8.74 0.84 21.44
C ASP A 94 -8.40 -0.10 20.24
N PRO A 95 -8.18 -1.41 20.48
CA PRO A 95 -7.84 -2.36 19.43
C PRO A 95 -8.91 -2.45 18.33
N ASN A 96 -10.20 -2.33 18.67
CA ASN A 96 -11.28 -2.38 17.68
C ASN A 96 -11.24 -1.15 16.77
N PHE A 97 -10.93 0.02 17.32
CA PHE A 97 -10.74 1.22 16.50
C PHE A 97 -9.55 1.07 15.55
N ILE A 98 -8.42 0.56 16.05
CA ILE A 98 -7.20 0.31 15.27
C ILE A 98 -7.49 -0.66 14.11
N LEU A 99 -8.14 -1.79 14.38
CA LEU A 99 -8.51 -2.78 13.36
C LEU A 99 -9.46 -2.21 12.32
N GLN A 100 -10.47 -1.43 12.75
CA GLN A 100 -11.41 -0.77 11.85
C GLN A 100 -10.75 0.29 10.97
N ASP A 101 -9.75 1.01 11.50
CA ASP A 101 -9.00 2.00 10.73
C ASP A 101 -8.03 1.34 9.74
N ALA A 102 -7.39 0.23 10.14
CA ALA A 102 -6.58 -0.61 9.24
C ALA A 102 -7.43 -1.15 8.07
N LEU A 103 -8.60 -1.74 8.35
CA LEU A 103 -9.53 -2.24 7.32
C LEU A 103 -9.93 -1.14 6.33
N LYS A 104 -10.30 0.04 6.81
CA LYS A 104 -10.64 1.18 5.93
C LYS A 104 -9.43 1.66 5.13
N GLY A 105 -8.23 1.57 5.69
CA GLY A 105 -6.97 1.84 5.01
C GLY A 105 -6.77 0.92 3.81
N GLU A 106 -6.85 -0.38 4.04
CA GLU A 106 -6.74 -1.43 3.01
C GLU A 106 -7.81 -1.27 1.91
N GLU A 107 -9.09 -1.16 2.28
CA GLU A 107 -10.19 -0.99 1.32
C GLU A 107 -9.97 0.24 0.41
N LYS A 108 -9.52 1.35 1.01
CA LYS A 108 -9.22 2.57 0.26
C LYS A 108 -8.01 2.38 -0.66
N GLY A 109 -6.95 1.74 -0.17
CA GLY A 109 -5.74 1.43 -0.94
C GLY A 109 -6.05 0.58 -2.16
N ILE A 110 -6.82 -0.50 -1.96
CA ILE A 110 -7.29 -1.39 -3.04
C ILE A 110 -8.11 -0.60 -4.06
N HIS A 111 -9.10 0.19 -3.63
CA HIS A 111 -9.95 0.96 -4.54
C HIS A 111 -9.19 2.01 -5.36
N ILE A 112 -8.17 2.65 -4.77
CA ILE A 112 -7.31 3.59 -5.50
C ILE A 112 -6.48 2.82 -6.54
N SER A 113 -5.87 1.71 -6.14
CA SER A 113 -5.01 0.89 -6.99
C SER A 113 -5.78 0.21 -8.13
N GLU A 114 -7.04 -0.18 -7.90
CA GLU A 114 -7.94 -0.71 -8.94
C GLU A 114 -8.29 0.30 -10.04
N LYS A 115 -8.18 1.61 -9.76
CA LYS A 115 -8.34 2.64 -10.79
C LYS A 115 -7.09 2.77 -11.65
N MET A 116 -5.91 2.63 -11.05
CA MET A 116 -4.61 2.71 -11.73
C MET A 116 -4.43 1.57 -12.76
N VAL A 117 -4.90 0.37 -12.45
CA VAL A 117 -4.75 -0.81 -13.34
C VAL A 117 -5.61 -0.78 -14.61
N ARG A 118 -6.38 0.29 -14.88
CA ARG A 118 -7.35 0.35 -15.99
C ARG A 118 -6.80 0.79 -17.34
N GLY A 119 -5.50 1.05 -17.47
CA GLY A 119 -4.91 1.31 -18.79
C GLY A 119 -3.50 1.90 -18.80
N ASP A 120 -2.95 2.28 -17.64
CA ASP A 120 -1.74 3.07 -17.58
C ASP A 120 -0.46 2.26 -17.30
N LEU A 121 -0.57 0.93 -17.22
CA LEU A 121 0.54 0.01 -16.92
C LEU A 121 0.85 -0.91 -18.11
N ASP A 122 2.14 -1.18 -18.32
CA ASP A 122 2.58 -2.26 -19.19
C ASP A 122 2.20 -3.64 -18.61
N PRO A 123 2.19 -4.72 -19.42
CA PRO A 123 1.72 -6.04 -19.00
C PRO A 123 2.44 -6.64 -17.77
N GLU A 124 3.73 -6.38 -17.60
CA GLU A 124 4.51 -6.92 -16.49
C GLU A 124 4.23 -6.12 -15.21
N SER A 125 4.21 -4.79 -15.31
CA SER A 125 3.81 -3.92 -14.19
C SER A 125 2.37 -4.19 -13.74
N LEU A 126 1.46 -4.44 -14.69
CA LEU A 126 0.08 -4.79 -14.41
C LEU A 126 -0.03 -6.11 -13.66
N THR A 127 0.79 -7.10 -14.02
CA THR A 127 0.83 -8.40 -13.33
C THR A 127 1.28 -8.22 -11.87
N LEU A 128 2.39 -7.49 -11.66
CA LEU A 128 2.90 -7.20 -10.32
C LEU A 128 1.86 -6.49 -9.44
N VAL A 129 1.21 -5.43 -9.94
CA VAL A 129 0.20 -4.70 -9.16
C VAL A 129 -1.01 -5.58 -8.84
N LYS A 130 -1.42 -6.47 -9.76
CA LYS A 130 -2.53 -7.41 -9.50
C LYS A 130 -2.20 -8.45 -8.45
N GLU A 131 -0.97 -8.95 -8.41
CA GLU A 131 -0.49 -9.86 -7.37
C GLU A 131 -0.55 -9.19 -6.00
N ILE A 132 -0.02 -7.97 -5.90
CA ILE A 132 -0.05 -7.18 -4.66
C ILE A 132 -1.50 -6.89 -4.24
N LEU A 133 -2.37 -6.47 -5.17
CA LEU A 133 -3.80 -6.26 -4.88
C LEU A 133 -4.52 -7.52 -4.39
N ASN A 134 -4.04 -8.71 -4.75
CA ASN A 134 -4.59 -9.96 -4.23
C ASN A 134 -4.11 -10.23 -2.80
N GLU A 135 -2.85 -9.91 -2.49
CA GLU A 135 -2.30 -9.94 -1.14
C GLU A 135 -3.02 -8.92 -0.23
N ASP A 136 -3.23 -7.68 -0.69
CA ASP A 136 -3.97 -6.65 0.05
C ASP A 136 -5.41 -7.07 0.39
N ARG A 137 -6.08 -7.80 -0.51
CA ARG A 137 -7.42 -8.36 -0.22
C ARG A 137 -7.36 -9.43 0.87
N ASN A 138 -6.28 -10.20 0.96
CA ASN A 138 -6.10 -11.16 2.05
C ASN A 138 -5.85 -10.45 3.39
N HIS A 139 -5.23 -9.26 3.39
CA HIS A 139 -5.09 -8.44 4.61
C HIS A 139 -6.47 -8.12 5.22
N LEU A 140 -7.48 -7.83 4.39
CA LEU A 140 -8.85 -7.61 4.87
C LEU A 140 -9.39 -8.83 5.62
N ASP A 141 -9.19 -10.03 5.09
CA ASP A 141 -9.64 -11.27 5.72
C ASP A 141 -8.89 -11.53 7.04
N GLN A 142 -7.58 -11.27 7.05
CA GLN A 142 -6.74 -11.38 8.25
C GLN A 142 -7.21 -10.42 9.36
N LEU A 143 -7.48 -9.16 9.01
CA LEU A 143 -7.95 -8.15 9.97
C LEU A 143 -9.36 -8.44 10.48
N ASN A 144 -10.29 -8.84 9.59
CA ASN A 144 -11.67 -9.14 9.96
C ASN A 144 -11.79 -10.27 10.98
N HIS A 145 -10.81 -11.19 11.03
CA HIS A 145 -10.79 -12.25 12.05
C HIS A 145 -10.73 -11.72 13.49
N TYR A 146 -10.16 -10.53 13.68
CA TYR A 146 -9.94 -9.92 15.00
C TYR A 146 -10.95 -8.84 15.36
N VAL A 147 -11.86 -8.48 14.44
CA VAL A 147 -12.93 -7.51 14.71
C VAL A 147 -14.06 -8.18 15.48
N HIS A 148 -14.53 -7.52 16.54
CA HIS A 148 -15.64 -7.99 17.39
C HIS A 148 -16.80 -7.00 17.42
#